data_AF-A0A8J6SDE2-F1
#
_entry.id   AF-A0A8J6SDE2-F1
#
_cell.length_a   1.000
_cell.length_b   1.000
_cell.length_c   1.000
_cell.angle_alpha   90.00
_cell.angle_beta   90.00
_cell.angle_gamma   90.00
#
_symmetry.space_group_name_H-M   'P 1'
#
loop_
_entity.id
_entity.type
_entity.pdbx_description
1 polymer ?
#
loop_
_entity_poly.entity_id
_entity_poly.type
_entity_poly.pdbx_seq_one_letter_code
_entity_poly.pdbx_strand_id
1 'polypeptide(L)'
;MVWSKERIIQKIYWAVDHYGHFNPQQYSQIASVLQKLNSAEVFEILYTVLTNVDRPATRFADQQFAGRLLLDLEPMCTLELTDAIQGLLKCYNLSIEQVPWYFAQQYGKQVVLEILEKLRTELTCKQQQQSIEKWEWWLQACKD
;
A
#
# COMPACT_ATOMS: atom_id res chain seq x y z
N MET A 1 -25.03 9.37 0.34
CA MET A 1 -24.03 10.38 0.72
C MET A 1 -22.67 9.88 0.23
N VAL A 2 -22.05 10.57 -0.72
CA VAL A 2 -20.72 10.24 -1.23
C VAL A 2 -19.69 10.87 -0.28
N TRP A 3 -18.72 10.09 0.21
CA TRP A 3 -17.62 10.63 1.01
C TRP A 3 -16.56 11.21 0.06
N SER A 4 -15.97 12.36 0.40
CA SER A 4 -14.82 12.86 -0.35
C SER A 4 -13.57 12.01 -0.08
N LYS A 5 -12.57 12.09 -0.96
CA LYS A 5 -11.28 11.40 -0.81
C LYS A 5 -10.63 11.75 0.53
N GLU A 6 -10.57 13.04 0.87
CA GLU A 6 -10.00 13.54 2.12
C GLU A 6 -10.75 12.98 3.32
N ARG A 7 -12.08 12.92 3.26
CA ARG A 7 -12.89 12.36 4.34
C ARG A 7 -12.61 10.87 4.55
N ILE A 8 -12.42 10.11 3.47
CA ILE A 8 -12.09 8.68 3.57
C ILE A 8 -10.70 8.50 4.18
N ILE A 9 -9.70 9.24 3.71
CA ILE A 9 -8.33 9.22 4.25
C ILE A 9 -8.33 9.54 5.75
N GLN A 10 -9.02 10.61 6.15
CA GLN A 10 -9.14 10.97 7.57
C GLN A 10 -9.88 9.89 8.39
N LYS A 11 -10.85 9.19 7.79
CA LYS A 11 -11.54 8.09 8.47
C LYS A 11 -10.65 6.87 8.66
N ILE A 12 -9.75 6.58 7.70
CA ILE A 12 -8.72 5.54 7.84
C ILE A 12 -7.79 5.90 9.00
N TYR A 13 -7.24 7.11 9.03
CA TYR A 13 -6.37 7.56 10.13
C TYR A 13 -7.08 7.52 11.47
N TRP A 14 -8.32 8.01 11.54
CA TRP A 14 -9.12 7.96 12.74
C TRP A 14 -9.33 6.52 13.25
N ALA A 15 -9.60 5.57 12.34
CA ALA A 15 -9.76 4.17 12.70
C ALA A 15 -8.45 3.58 13.26
N VAL A 16 -7.31 3.91 12.67
CA VAL A 16 -6.00 3.50 13.20
C VAL A 16 -5.75 4.10 14.59
N ASP A 17 -5.95 5.41 14.74
CA ASP A 17 -5.67 6.14 15.98
C ASP A 17 -6.51 5.64 17.18
N HIS A 18 -7.76 5.23 16.94
CA HIS A 18 -8.70 4.89 18.01
C HIS A 18 -8.73 3.41 18.39
N TYR A 19 -8.38 2.53 17.46
CA TYR A 19 -8.46 1.09 17.69
C TYR A 19 -7.09 0.41 17.73
N GLY A 20 -6.02 1.11 17.31
CA GLY A 20 -4.65 0.61 17.29
C GLY A 20 -4.48 -0.49 16.23
N HIS A 21 -4.91 -1.71 16.56
CA HIS A 21 -4.87 -2.86 15.68
C HIS A 21 -6.24 -3.09 15.02
N PHE A 22 -6.21 -3.58 13.78
CA PHE A 22 -7.36 -3.91 12.92
C PHE A 22 -8.72 -4.02 13.62
N ASN A 23 -9.60 -3.04 13.40
CA ASN A 23 -11.01 -3.09 13.82
C ASN A 23 -11.88 -3.60 12.65
N PRO A 24 -12.48 -4.82 12.73
CA PRO A 24 -13.23 -5.41 11.62
C PRO A 24 -14.44 -4.58 11.18
N GLN A 25 -15.09 -3.89 12.12
CA GLN A 25 -16.28 -3.07 11.83
C GLN A 25 -15.90 -1.83 11.03
N GLN A 26 -14.88 -1.08 11.47
CA GLN A 26 -14.40 0.10 10.74
C GLN A 26 -13.82 -0.31 9.38
N TYR A 27 -13.08 -1.42 9.33
CA TYR A 27 -12.58 -1.98 8.09
C TYR A 27 -13.71 -2.25 7.10
N SER A 28 -14.73 -3.01 7.50
CA SER A 28 -15.87 -3.35 6.64
C SER A 28 -16.64 -2.11 6.18
N GLN A 29 -16.79 -1.11 7.05
CA GLN A 29 -17.43 0.15 6.71
C GLN A 29 -16.65 0.91 5.64
N ILE A 30 -15.33 1.06 5.82
CA ILE A 30 -14.47 1.77 4.87
C ILE A 30 -14.40 1.01 3.55
N ALA A 31 -14.23 -0.31 3.58
CA ALA A 31 -14.25 -1.18 2.40
C ALA A 31 -15.56 -1.01 1.60
N SER A 32 -16.72 -1.01 2.27
CA SER A 32 -18.02 -0.81 1.62
C SER A 32 -18.18 0.58 0.98
N VAL A 33 -17.50 1.60 1.51
CA VAL A 33 -17.45 2.93 0.89
C VAL A 33 -16.54 2.91 -0.34
N LEU A 34 -15.35 2.34 -0.22
CA LEU A 34 -14.38 2.25 -1.31
C LEU A 34 -14.90 1.44 -2.50
N GLN A 35 -15.62 0.34 -2.26
CA GLN A 35 -16.23 -0.50 -3.31
C GLN A 35 -17.26 0.24 -4.18
N LYS A 36 -17.72 1.42 -3.76
CA LYS A 36 -18.67 2.24 -4.54
C LYS A 36 -17.95 3.28 -5.41
N LEU A 37 -16.65 3.45 -5.24
CA LEU A 37 -15.81 4.32 -6.04
C LEU A 37 -15.25 3.55 -7.23
N ASN A 38 -14.75 4.27 -8.23
CA ASN A 38 -14.02 3.60 -9.32
C ASN A 38 -12.61 3.19 -8.84
N SER A 39 -12.01 2.21 -9.52
CA SER A 39 -10.71 1.64 -9.14
C SER A 39 -9.61 2.69 -9.03
N ALA A 40 -9.58 3.68 -9.93
CA ALA A 40 -8.59 4.75 -9.92
C ALA A 40 -8.66 5.58 -8.62
N GLU A 41 -9.86 5.95 -8.20
CA GLU A 41 -10.07 6.68 -6.95
C GLU A 41 -9.69 5.87 -5.72
N VAL A 42 -10.02 4.57 -5.71
CA VAL A 42 -9.64 3.68 -4.60
C VAL A 42 -8.13 3.57 -4.50
N PHE A 43 -7.44 3.34 -5.62
CA PHE A 43 -5.98 3.27 -5.64
C PHE A 43 -5.35 4.57 -5.14
N GLU A 44 -5.76 5.72 -5.65
CA GLU A 44 -5.21 7.02 -5.24
C GLU A 44 -5.38 7.28 -3.73
N ILE A 45 -6.54 6.96 -3.16
CA ILE A 45 -6.81 7.11 -1.72
C ILE A 45 -5.86 6.23 -0.89
N LEU A 46 -5.77 4.94 -1.23
CA LEU A 46 -4.96 3.98 -0.48
C LEU A 46 -3.47 4.25 -0.66
N TYR A 47 -3.04 4.57 -1.88
CA TYR A 47 -1.67 4.96 -2.19
C TYR A 47 -1.26 6.20 -1.39
N THR A 48 -2.14 7.21 -1.29
CA THR A 48 -1.89 8.41 -0.48
C THR A 48 -1.63 8.06 0.99
N VAL A 49 -2.41 7.15 1.58
CA VAL A 49 -2.19 6.68 2.96
C VAL A 49 -0.87 5.93 3.07
N LEU A 50 -0.58 5.03 2.12
CA LEU A 50 0.64 4.21 2.12
C LEU A 50 1.91 5.06 2.02
N THR A 51 1.88 6.14 1.24
CA THR A 51 3.02 7.03 1.02
C THR A 51 3.10 8.20 2.00
N ASN A 52 2.20 8.29 2.99
CA ASN A 52 2.19 9.41 3.92
C ASN A 52 3.37 9.32 4.91
N VAL A 53 4.25 10.32 4.87
CA VAL A 53 5.42 10.41 5.76
C VAL A 53 5.15 11.19 7.05
N ASP A 54 4.06 11.97 7.11
CA ASP A 54 3.76 12.93 8.18
C ASP A 54 3.24 12.26 9.47
N ARG A 55 2.99 10.95 9.42
CA ARG A 55 2.49 10.15 10.55
C ARG A 55 3.48 9.05 10.99
N PRO A 56 4.72 9.39 11.39
CA PRO A 56 5.75 8.38 11.66
C PRO A 56 5.40 7.44 12.82
N ALA A 57 4.66 7.92 13.84
CA ALA A 57 4.29 7.13 15.02
C ALA A 57 3.29 6.00 14.70
N THR A 58 2.41 6.22 13.73
CA THR A 58 1.35 5.28 13.33
C THR A 58 1.57 4.67 11.95
N ARG A 59 2.68 5.02 11.26
CA ARG A 59 2.99 4.60 9.89
C ARG A 59 2.82 3.10 9.65
N PHE A 60 3.27 2.27 10.58
CA PHE A 60 3.08 0.81 10.48
C PHE A 60 1.59 0.44 10.38
N ALA A 61 0.77 0.94 11.30
CA ALA A 61 -0.65 0.63 11.36
C ALA A 61 -1.43 1.27 10.19
N ASP A 62 -1.06 2.50 9.80
CA ASP A 62 -1.61 3.17 8.61
C ASP A 62 -1.34 2.34 7.34
N GLN A 63 -0.09 1.92 7.14
CA GLN A 63 0.28 1.10 5.98
C GLN A 63 -0.29 -0.31 6.02
N GLN A 64 -0.41 -0.93 7.20
CA GLN A 64 -1.04 -2.23 7.35
C GLN A 64 -2.53 -2.17 6.98
N PHE A 65 -3.23 -1.15 7.47
CA PHE A 65 -4.67 -0.98 7.20
C PHE A 65 -4.92 -0.70 5.71
N ALA A 66 -4.19 0.25 5.14
CA ALA A 66 -4.33 0.60 3.72
C ALA A 66 -3.84 -0.51 2.79
N GLY A 67 -2.72 -1.16 3.13
CA GLY A 67 -2.19 -2.29 2.37
C GLY A 67 -3.15 -3.47 2.33
N ARG A 68 -3.85 -3.75 3.45
CA ARG A 68 -4.89 -4.78 3.48
C ARG A 68 -6.08 -4.44 2.60
N LEU A 69 -6.57 -3.19 2.64
CA LEU A 69 -7.61 -2.73 1.74
C LEU A 69 -7.17 -2.80 0.27
N LEU A 70 -5.92 -2.47 -0.01
CA LEU A 70 -5.36 -2.50 -1.37
C LEU A 70 -5.35 -3.92 -1.92
N LEU A 71 -4.91 -4.88 -1.10
CA LEU A 71 -4.89 -6.29 -1.45
C LEU A 71 -6.29 -6.90 -1.58
N ASP A 72 -7.23 -6.57 -0.68
CA ASP A 72 -8.56 -7.16 -0.68
C ASP A 72 -9.49 -6.56 -1.77
N LEU A 73 -9.27 -5.28 -2.14
CA LEU A 73 -10.11 -4.59 -3.13
C LEU A 73 -9.53 -4.59 -4.55
N GLU A 74 -8.24 -4.92 -4.69
CA GLU A 74 -7.53 -5.03 -5.95
C GLU A 74 -7.83 -3.88 -6.95
N PRO A 75 -7.76 -2.59 -6.53
CA PRO A 75 -8.01 -1.50 -7.45
C PRO A 75 -6.91 -1.47 -8.52
N MET A 76 -7.24 -1.12 -9.75
CA MET A 76 -6.25 -0.88 -10.80
C MET A 76 -5.29 0.26 -10.39
N CYS A 77 -3.98 0.00 -10.43
CA CYS A 77 -2.96 1.03 -10.22
C CYS A 77 -2.96 2.01 -11.40
N THR A 78 -3.09 3.30 -11.08
CA THR A 78 -3.20 4.39 -12.06
C THR A 78 -1.87 5.01 -12.43
N LEU A 79 -0.81 4.67 -11.69
CA LEU A 79 0.54 5.12 -11.93
C LEU A 79 1.30 4.09 -12.79
N GLU A 80 2.34 4.55 -13.47
CA GLU A 80 3.34 3.65 -14.01
C GLU A 80 3.95 2.80 -12.88
N LEU A 81 4.07 1.49 -13.12
CA LEU A 81 4.46 0.53 -12.09
C LEU A 81 5.78 0.90 -11.40
N THR A 82 6.75 1.37 -12.19
CA THR A 82 8.05 1.84 -11.68
C THR A 82 7.88 3.00 -10.69
N ASP A 83 7.06 3.99 -11.04
CA ASP A 83 6.85 5.19 -10.24
C ASP A 83 6.10 4.87 -8.94
N ALA A 84 5.10 3.98 -9.02
CA ALA A 84 4.33 3.52 -7.87
C ALA A 84 5.24 2.80 -6.85
N ILE A 85 6.06 1.86 -7.32
CA ILE A 85 6.98 1.11 -6.45
C ILE A 85 8.03 2.05 -5.88
N GLN A 86 8.65 2.90 -6.71
CA GLN A 86 9.68 3.84 -6.26
C GLN A 86 9.15 4.81 -5.18
N GLY A 87 7.91 5.28 -5.30
CA GLY A 87 7.26 6.13 -4.30
C GLY A 87 7.10 5.42 -2.95
N LEU A 88 6.66 4.16 -2.97
CA LEU A 88 6.49 3.35 -1.76
C LEU A 88 7.83 3.05 -1.08
N LEU A 89 8.87 2.69 -1.83
CA LEU A 89 10.19 2.32 -1.28
C LEU A 89 10.81 3.42 -0.38
N LYS A 90 10.44 4.69 -0.58
CA LYS A 90 10.94 5.82 0.24
C LYS A 90 10.47 5.79 1.68
N CYS A 91 9.31 5.21 1.93
CA CYS A 91 8.62 5.28 3.23
C CYS A 91 8.03 3.94 3.68
N TYR A 92 8.29 2.88 2.93
CA TYR A 92 7.79 1.54 3.19
C TYR A 92 8.23 1.01 4.56
N ASN A 93 7.27 0.46 5.29
CA ASN A 93 7.53 -0.30 6.49
C ASN A 93 7.80 -1.77 6.13
N LEU A 94 8.98 -2.27 6.53
CA LEU A 94 9.49 -3.59 6.17
C LEU A 94 8.60 -4.77 6.62
N SER A 95 7.68 -4.55 7.57
CA SER A 95 6.77 -5.57 8.07
C SER A 95 5.45 -5.67 7.28
N ILE A 96 5.28 -4.91 6.18
CA ILE A 96 4.02 -4.83 5.42
C ILE A 96 4.07 -5.67 4.14
N GLU A 97 3.67 -6.93 4.25
CA GLU A 97 3.65 -7.89 3.13
C GLU A 97 2.56 -7.61 2.08
N GLN A 98 1.47 -6.94 2.46
CA GLN A 98 0.29 -6.78 1.61
C GLN A 98 0.58 -5.96 0.33
N VAL A 99 1.50 -5.01 0.41
CA VAL A 99 1.82 -4.13 -0.72
C VAL A 99 2.57 -4.88 -1.82
N PRO A 100 3.70 -5.58 -1.55
CA PRO A 100 4.33 -6.45 -2.55
C PRO A 100 3.37 -7.47 -3.16
N TRP A 101 2.52 -8.10 -2.34
CA TRP A 101 1.56 -9.10 -2.81
C TRP A 101 0.50 -8.52 -3.75
N TYR A 102 -0.02 -7.33 -3.45
CA TYR A 102 -0.95 -6.64 -4.33
C TYR A 102 -0.34 -6.38 -5.72
N PHE A 103 0.91 -5.88 -5.78
CA PHE A 103 1.58 -5.67 -7.06
C PHE A 103 1.82 -6.98 -7.80
N ALA A 104 2.17 -8.06 -7.09
CA ALA A 104 2.34 -9.37 -7.68
C ALA A 104 1.02 -9.93 -8.25
N GLN A 105 -0.12 -9.72 -7.57
CA GLN A 105 -1.43 -10.11 -8.07
C GLN A 105 -1.83 -9.32 -9.32
N GLN A 106 -1.56 -8.02 -9.35
CA GLN A 106 -1.94 -7.14 -10.46
C GLN A 106 -1.07 -7.32 -11.71
N TYR A 107 0.24 -7.47 -11.53
CA TYR A 107 1.22 -7.41 -12.63
C TYR A 107 2.01 -8.70 -12.83
N GLY A 108 1.87 -9.66 -11.92
CA GLY A 108 2.70 -10.87 -11.88
C GLY A 108 3.99 -10.65 -11.09
N LYS A 109 4.32 -11.63 -10.24
CA LYS A 109 5.52 -11.64 -9.40
C LYS A 109 6.81 -11.34 -10.17
N GLN A 110 6.99 -11.97 -11.33
CA GLN A 110 8.22 -11.82 -12.12
C GLN A 110 8.41 -10.38 -12.62
N VAL A 111 7.33 -9.74 -13.08
CA VAL A 111 7.36 -8.33 -13.53
C VAL A 111 7.75 -7.41 -12.38
N VAL A 112 7.20 -7.62 -11.19
CA VAL A 112 7.55 -6.82 -10.01
C VAL A 112 9.03 -7.00 -9.63
N LEU A 113 9.55 -8.24 -9.68
CA LEU A 113 10.97 -8.51 -9.40
C LEU A 113 11.91 -7.82 -10.39
N GLU A 114 11.56 -7.79 -11.68
CA GLU A 114 12.35 -7.10 -12.72
C GLU A 114 12.39 -5.58 -12.48
N ILE A 115 11.27 -4.98 -12.06
CA ILE A 115 11.24 -3.56 -11.69
C ILE A 115 12.08 -3.29 -10.45
N LEU A 116 12.02 -4.17 -9.43
CA LEU A 116 12.83 -4.04 -8.22
C LEU A 116 14.33 -4.13 -8.54
N GLU A 117 14.75 -5.03 -9.44
CA GLU A 117 16.15 -5.15 -9.87
C GLU A 117 16.62 -3.90 -10.62
N LYS A 118 15.78 -3.36 -11.51
CA LYS A 118 16.07 -2.07 -12.18
C LYS A 118 16.26 -0.96 -11.14
N LEU A 119 15.30 -0.80 -10.22
CA LEU A 119 15.35 0.22 -9.18
C LEU A 119 16.55 0.03 -8.23
N ARG A 120 16.97 -1.22 -7.99
CA ARG A 120 18.16 -1.53 -7.18
C ARG A 120 19.43 -0.91 -7.77
N THR A 121 19.56 -0.90 -9.09
CA THR A 121 20.72 -0.29 -9.77
C THR A 121 20.66 1.24 -9.82
N GLU A 122 19.45 1.81 -9.85
CA GLU A 122 19.23 3.27 -9.98
C GLU A 122 19.26 3.99 -8.62
N LEU A 123 18.77 3.36 -7.55
CA LEU A 123 18.61 3.98 -6.24
C LEU A 123 19.82 3.71 -5.35
N THR A 124 20.52 4.74 -4.88
CA THR A 124 21.68 4.57 -3.98
C THR A 124 21.35 4.68 -2.48
N CYS A 125 20.11 5.03 -2.13
CA CYS A 125 19.69 5.21 -0.75
C CYS A 125 19.56 3.88 0.00
N LYS A 126 20.28 3.75 1.12
CA LYS A 126 20.29 2.53 1.96
C LYS A 126 18.90 2.09 2.42
N GLN A 127 18.02 3.01 2.79
CA GLN A 127 16.66 2.68 3.23
C GLN A 127 15.82 2.07 2.10
N GLN A 128 15.95 2.61 0.89
CA GLN A 128 15.24 2.09 -0.28
C GLN A 128 15.80 0.71 -0.67
N GLN A 129 17.12 0.53 -0.60
CA GLN A 129 17.76 -0.78 -0.80
C GLN A 129 17.23 -1.85 0.16
N GLN A 130 17.13 -1.53 1.46
CA GLN A 130 16.51 -2.43 2.44
C GLN A 130 15.03 -2.73 2.14
N SER A 131 14.31 -1.73 1.63
CA SER A 131 12.92 -1.91 1.22
C SER A 131 12.81 -2.85 0.02
N ILE A 132 13.70 -2.74 -0.97
CA ILE A 132 13.78 -3.65 -2.12
C ILE A 132 14.06 -5.08 -1.66
N GLU A 133 15.10 -5.29 -0.86
CA GLU A 133 15.44 -6.62 -0.31
C GLU A 133 14.25 -7.25 0.42
N LYS A 134 13.51 -6.44 1.17
CA LYS A 134 12.35 -6.93 1.90
C LYS A 134 11.16 -7.24 1.00
N TRP A 135 10.92 -6.43 -0.03
CA TRP A 135 9.91 -6.72 -1.05
C TRP A 135 10.20 -8.04 -1.75
N GLU A 136 11.44 -8.26 -2.20
CA GLU A 136 11.85 -9.53 -2.81
C GLU A 136 11.58 -10.71 -1.88
N TRP A 137 11.93 -10.59 -0.61
CA TRP A 137 11.67 -11.63 0.38
C TRP A 137 10.17 -11.93 0.53
N TRP A 138 9.31 -10.90 0.60
CA TRP A 138 7.85 -11.09 0.66
C TRP A 138 7.29 -11.71 -0.62
N LEU A 139 7.82 -11.33 -1.78
CA LEU A 139 7.42 -11.91 -3.07
C LEU A 139 7.82 -13.39 -3.17
N GLN A 140 8.92 -13.81 -2.56
CA GLN A 140 9.27 -15.23 -2.46
C GLN A 140 8.37 -16.01 -1.51
N ALA A 141 7.85 -15.37 -0.45
CA ALA A 141 6.90 -15.97 0.48
C ALA A 141 5.45 -15.97 -0.02
N CYS A 142 5.14 -15.17 -1.05
CA CYS A 142 3.83 -15.14 -1.69
C CYS A 142 3.52 -16.53 -2.29
N LYS A 143 2.38 -17.11 -1.92
CA LYS A 143 1.89 -18.34 -2.54
C LYS A 143 1.20 -17.98 -3.85
N ASP A 144 1.53 -18.72 -4.91
CA ASP A 144 0.84 -18.66 -6.20
C ASP A 144 -0.61 -19.18 -6.10
#